data_AF-A0A2E8E193-F1
#
_entry.id   AF-A0A2E8E193-F1
#
_cell.length_a   1.000
_cell.length_b   1.000
_cell.length_c   1.000
_cell.angle_alpha   90.00
_cell.angle_beta   90.00
_cell.angle_gamma   90.00
#
_symmetry.space_group_name_H-M   'P 1'
#
loop_
_entity.id
_entity.type
_entity.pdbx_description
1 polymer ?
#
loop_
_entity_poly.entity_id
_entity_poly.type
_entity_poly.pdbx_seq_one_letter_code
_entity_poly.pdbx_strand_id
1 'polypeptide(L)'
;MDAGVRAYLARIGRRGGRKSRRVLDPATAQAMVKVREARRAYRRFHTECFWSCDPAYRIGSADVPWVALQLKRYGGRAAWDVAAKLCH
;
A
#
# COMPACT_ATOMS: atom_id res chain seq x y z
N MET A 1 -13.24 -8.00 9.21
CA MET A 1 -13.37 -8.20 7.74
C MET A 1 -14.44 -9.25 7.51
N ASP A 2 -15.48 -8.89 6.79
CA ASP A 2 -16.62 -9.76 6.46
C ASP A 2 -16.20 -10.99 5.63
N ALA A 3 -16.87 -12.14 5.85
CA ALA A 3 -16.56 -13.40 5.19
C ALA A 3 -16.81 -13.35 3.67
N GLY A 4 -17.87 -12.64 3.24
CA GLY A 4 -18.20 -12.44 1.84
C GLY A 4 -17.14 -11.63 1.09
N VAL A 5 -16.62 -10.59 1.72
CA VAL A 5 -15.51 -9.78 1.17
C VAL A 5 -14.26 -10.63 0.94
N ARG A 6 -13.90 -11.49 1.90
CA ARG A 6 -12.74 -12.37 1.78
C ARG A 6 -12.88 -13.36 0.63
N ALA A 7 -14.05 -13.98 0.50
CA ALA A 7 -14.36 -14.90 -0.60
C ALA A 7 -14.32 -14.19 -1.97
N TYR A 8 -14.85 -12.97 -2.04
CA TYR A 8 -14.80 -12.15 -3.24
C TYR A 8 -13.37 -11.83 -3.68
N LEU A 9 -12.53 -11.34 -2.76
CA LEU A 9 -11.13 -11.02 -3.02
C LEU A 9 -10.32 -12.25 -3.45
N ALA A 10 -10.55 -13.40 -2.80
CA ALA A 10 -9.93 -14.67 -3.19
C ALA A 10 -10.31 -15.10 -4.61
N ARG A 11 -11.58 -14.93 -4.99
CA ARG A 11 -12.09 -15.27 -6.33
C ARG A 11 -11.45 -14.41 -7.41
N ILE A 12 -11.41 -13.09 -7.24
CA ILE A 12 -10.80 -12.19 -8.24
C ILE A 12 -9.28 -12.37 -8.31
N GLY A 13 -8.62 -12.63 -7.18
CA GLY A 13 -7.20 -12.95 -7.12
C GLY A 13 -6.86 -14.22 -7.91
N ARG A 14 -7.64 -15.30 -7.72
CA ARG A 14 -7.48 -16.55 -8.48
C ARG A 14 -7.67 -16.35 -9.98
N ARG A 15 -8.63 -15.53 -10.40
CA ARG A 15 -8.85 -15.19 -11.83
C ARG A 15 -7.65 -14.46 -12.42
N GLY A 16 -7.11 -13.47 -11.72
CA GLY A 16 -5.90 -12.74 -12.12
C GLY A 16 -4.66 -13.65 -12.18
N GLY A 17 -4.47 -14.50 -11.17
CA GLY A 17 -3.40 -15.49 -11.12
C GLY A 17 -3.48 -16.51 -12.24
N ARG A 18 -4.67 -16.99 -12.62
CA ARG A 18 -4.82 -17.89 -13.78
C ARG A 18 -4.47 -17.21 -15.11
N LYS A 19 -4.73 -15.91 -15.25
CA LYS A 19 -4.31 -15.12 -16.42
C LYS A 19 -2.80 -14.87 -16.44
N SER A 20 -2.21 -14.63 -15.27
CA SER A 20 -0.78 -14.40 -15.08
C SER A 20 -0.05 -15.72 -14.85
N ARG A 21 0.65 -16.25 -15.86
CA ARG A 21 1.45 -17.50 -15.72
C ARG A 21 2.64 -17.41 -14.75
N ARG A 22 2.84 -16.27 -14.08
CA ARG A 22 3.91 -16.08 -13.09
C ARG A 22 3.52 -16.72 -11.76
N VAL A 23 4.35 -17.63 -11.28
CA VAL A 23 4.29 -18.06 -9.88
C VAL A 23 4.77 -16.88 -9.03
N LEU A 24 3.91 -16.38 -8.16
CA LEU A 24 4.22 -15.30 -7.23
C LEU A 24 4.12 -15.88 -5.83
N ASP A 25 5.22 -15.85 -5.08
CA ASP A 25 5.17 -16.28 -3.69
C ASP A 25 4.36 -15.28 -2.85
N PRO A 26 3.77 -15.74 -1.72
CA PRO A 26 2.95 -14.88 -0.87
C PRO A 26 3.67 -13.63 -0.35
N ALA A 27 4.97 -13.70 -0.08
CA ALA A 27 5.73 -12.57 0.45
C ALA A 27 5.91 -11.49 -0.63
N THR A 28 6.23 -11.89 -1.86
CA THR A 28 6.27 -10.97 -3.01
C THR A 28 4.90 -10.34 -3.27
N ALA A 29 3.81 -11.10 -3.18
CA ALA A 29 2.46 -10.58 -3.31
C ALA A 29 2.15 -9.49 -2.27
N GLN A 30 2.50 -9.74 -1.01
CA GLN A 30 2.32 -8.77 0.08
C GLN A 30 3.17 -7.52 -0.12
N ALA A 31 4.43 -7.66 -0.53
CA ALA A 31 5.31 -6.53 -0.83
C ALA A 31 4.73 -5.64 -1.94
N MET A 32 4.18 -6.23 -2.99
CA MET A 32 3.51 -5.48 -4.07
C MET A 32 2.28 -4.70 -3.55
N VAL A 33 1.49 -5.31 -2.66
CA VAL A 33 0.34 -4.62 -2.03
C VAL A 33 0.83 -3.46 -1.16
N LYS A 34 1.86 -3.66 -0.34
CA LYS A 34 2.45 -2.59 0.49
C LYS A 34 2.91 -1.40 -0.35
N VAL A 35 3.58 -1.64 -1.48
CA VAL A 35 3.97 -0.57 -2.42
C VAL A 35 2.76 0.16 -3.00
N ARG A 36 1.69 -0.57 -3.37
CA ARG A 36 0.46 0.06 -3.89
C ARG A 36 -0.24 0.93 -2.85
N GLU A 37 -0.34 0.44 -1.62
CA GLU A 37 -0.93 1.21 -0.52
C GLU A 37 -0.07 2.42 -0.17
N ALA A 38 1.26 2.29 -0.15
CA ALA A 38 2.17 3.41 0.05
C ALA A 38 2.02 4.49 -1.03
N ARG A 39 1.90 4.11 -2.31
CA ARG A 39 1.60 5.05 -3.41
C ARG A 39 0.26 5.75 -3.26
N ARG A 40 -0.76 5.02 -2.77
CA ARG A 40 -2.08 5.60 -2.52
C ARG A 40 -2.03 6.58 -1.36
N ALA A 41 -1.32 6.25 -0.28
CA ALA A 41 -1.14 7.12 0.86
C ALA A 41 -0.33 8.38 0.51
N TYR A 42 0.78 8.23 -0.25
CA TYR A 42 1.60 9.33 -0.72
C TYR A 42 0.78 10.37 -1.48
N ARG A 43 -0.07 9.94 -2.43
CA ARG A 43 -0.96 10.83 -3.18
C ARG A 43 -2.04 11.46 -2.31
N ARG A 44 -2.64 10.67 -1.40
CA ARG A 44 -3.73 11.14 -0.55
C ARG A 44 -3.29 12.21 0.46
N PHE A 45 -2.11 12.02 1.06
CA PHE A 45 -1.58 12.90 2.10
C PHE A 45 -0.44 13.78 1.56
N HIS A 46 -0.38 14.03 0.25
CA HIS A 46 0.73 14.75 -0.35
C HIS A 46 0.88 16.15 0.24
N THR A 47 -0.21 16.91 0.29
CA THR A 47 -0.23 18.28 0.83
C THR A 47 0.10 18.37 2.31
N GLU A 48 -0.23 17.35 3.10
CA GLU A 48 -0.05 17.36 4.56
C GLU A 48 1.33 16.82 4.97
N CYS A 49 1.76 15.71 4.36
CA CYS A 49 2.93 14.95 4.78
C CYS A 49 4.12 15.03 3.81
N PHE A 50 3.89 15.40 2.56
CA PHE A 50 4.87 15.30 1.48
C PHE A 50 4.93 16.56 0.60
N TRP A 51 4.51 17.71 1.12
CA TRP A 51 4.32 18.94 0.33
C TRP A 51 5.60 19.42 -0.37
N SER A 52 6.77 19.09 0.19
CA SER A 52 8.09 19.41 -0.35
C SER A 52 8.62 18.38 -1.35
N CYS A 53 7.95 17.24 -1.50
CA CYS A 53 8.35 16.16 -2.41
C CYS A 53 7.64 16.28 -3.77
N ASP A 54 8.29 15.81 -4.83
CA ASP A 54 7.68 15.78 -6.17
C ASP A 54 6.38 14.93 -6.16
N PRO A 55 5.21 15.51 -6.50
CA PRO A 55 3.95 14.76 -6.57
C PRO A 55 3.97 13.61 -7.59
N ALA A 56 4.86 13.65 -8.59
CA ALA A 56 5.06 12.58 -9.57
C ALA A 56 6.07 11.50 -9.11
N TYR A 57 6.67 11.63 -7.92
CA TYR A 57 7.64 10.67 -7.41
C TYR A 57 7.06 9.26 -7.32
N ARG A 58 7.82 8.28 -7.83
CA ARG A 58 7.38 6.88 -7.91
C ARG A 58 7.89 6.07 -6.72
N ILE A 59 7.04 5.94 -5.70
CA ILE A 59 7.31 5.10 -4.52
C ILE A 59 7.60 3.64 -4.92
N GLY A 60 8.78 3.15 -4.55
CA GLY A 60 9.23 1.76 -4.62
C GLY A 60 9.10 1.02 -3.29
N SER A 61 9.62 -0.21 -3.22
CA SER A 61 9.60 -1.03 -1.99
C SER A 61 10.48 -0.45 -0.88
N ALA A 62 11.65 0.09 -1.24
CA ALA A 62 12.57 0.72 -0.30
C ALA A 62 12.00 1.99 0.35
N ASP A 63 11.05 2.66 -0.31
CA ASP A 63 10.44 3.89 0.18
C ASP A 63 9.29 3.64 1.16
N VAL A 64 8.75 2.42 1.24
CA VAL A 64 7.58 2.10 2.09
C VAL A 64 7.82 2.46 3.56
N PRO A 65 8.97 2.15 4.19
CA PRO A 65 9.24 2.56 5.56
C PRO A 65 9.29 4.09 5.73
N TRP A 66 9.85 4.81 4.75
CA TRP A 66 9.90 6.26 4.76
C TRP A 66 8.51 6.89 4.66
N VAL A 67 7.65 6.40 3.75
CA VAL A 67 6.25 6.84 3.64
C VAL A 67 5.51 6.63 4.96
N ALA A 68 5.67 5.46 5.58
CA ALA A 68 5.04 5.16 6.87
C ALA A 68 5.53 6.11 7.98
N LEU A 69 6.82 6.44 8.01
CA LEU A 69 7.38 7.37 8.97
C LEU A 69 6.82 8.79 8.81
N GLN A 70 6.77 9.31 7.58
CA GLN A 70 6.25 10.66 7.29
C GLN A 70 4.77 10.78 7.69
N LEU A 71 3.96 9.79 7.33
CA LEU A 71 2.55 9.74 7.71
C LEU A 71 2.36 9.74 9.24
N LYS A 72 3.16 8.96 9.97
CA LYS A 72 3.10 8.93 11.45
C LYS A 72 3.55 10.24 12.09
N ARG A 73 4.51 10.93 11.47
CA ARG A 73 5.11 12.15 12.02
C ARG A 73 4.25 13.39 11.78
N TYR A 74 3.61 13.51 10.61
CA TYR A 74 2.97 14.76 10.19
C TYR A 74 1.47 14.66 9.90
N GLY A 75 0.91 13.48 9.59
CA GLY A 75 -0.45 13.36 9.04
C GLY A 75 -1.58 13.11 10.04
N GLY A 76 -1.32 13.32 11.33
CA GLY A 76 -2.32 13.12 12.40
C GLY A 76 -2.90 11.70 12.44
N ARG A 77 -4.11 11.56 13.00
CA ARG A 77 -4.72 10.24 13.28
C ARG A 77 -5.00 9.43 12.01
N ALA A 78 -5.57 10.08 10.99
CA ALA A 78 -5.98 9.41 9.77
C ALA A 78 -4.79 8.84 8.98
N ALA A 79 -3.67 9.60 8.89
CA ALA A 79 -2.46 9.11 8.26
C ALA A 79 -1.77 8.04 9.10
N TRP A 80 -1.80 8.16 10.43
CA TRP A 80 -1.25 7.16 11.33
C TRP A 80 -1.92 5.79 11.15
N ASP A 81 -3.25 5.75 11.06
CA ASP A 81 -4.01 4.50 10.85
C ASP A 81 -3.68 3.85 9.50
N VAL A 82 -3.34 4.64 8.48
CA VAL A 82 -2.85 4.13 7.19
C VAL A 82 -1.42 3.61 7.31
N ALA A 83 -0.54 4.36 7.99
CA ALA A 83 0.84 3.96 8.20
C ALA A 83 0.98 2.66 9.01
N ALA A 84 0.11 2.44 10.00
CA ALA A 84 0.07 1.21 10.78
C ALA A 84 -0.18 -0.02 9.90
N LYS A 85 -0.99 0.11 8.85
CA LYS A 85 -1.27 -0.96 7.87
C LYS A 85 -0.11 -1.22 6.91
N LEU A 86 0.80 -0.27 6.74
CA LEU A 86 2.01 -0.45 5.92
C LEU A 86 3.11 -1.23 6.65
N CYS A 87 3.12 -1.16 7.99
CA CYS A 87 4.10 -1.83 8.84
C CYS A 87 3.80 -3.32 9.10
N HIS A 88 2.55 -3.76 8.94
CA HIS A 88 2.12 -5.16 9.09
C HIS A 88 2.14 -5.91 7.76
#